data_AF-A0A1T2JAV2-F1
#
_entry.id   AF-A0A1T2JAV2-F1
#
_cell.length_a   1.000
_cell.length_b   1.000
_cell.length_c   1.000
_cell.angle_alpha   90.00
_cell.angle_beta   90.00
_cell.angle_gamma   90.00
#
_symmetry.space_group_name_H-M   'P 1'
#
loop_
_entity.id
_entity.type
_entity.pdbx_description
1 polymer ?
#
loop_
_entity_poly.entity_id
_entity_poly.type
_entity_poly.pdbx_seq_one_letter_code
_entity_poly.pdbx_strand_id
1 'polypeptide(L)'
;MAEENKMYFSYSANKSYRQTGLALIELLVGLVVALLALAFILNIYLSNLRSTSETASASRLDSDLRSVMTYMVEETRRAGYWYNSVDESGGTTEIADPKCNPFTVYSNDLDFTDCDPAIATYGTNLAVSKKTGEEDDSCITFTYDRGRSGDPDNPDGTLQTSSEYYGIRRVENGDDIGIVEISKNSPNCNSGTWTELTNPEVVDITELTFDLSDTVCTDVNTSSATNTKSGGNCIQDYLDVSPALSEHRIVQNKVVSITLEGELKGDDEVSKILEQTVNVRNRTVAKIP
;
A
#
# COMPACT_ATOMS: atom_id res chain seq x y z
N MET A 1 -96.97 -17.15 -62.90
CA MET A 1 -96.76 -16.20 -61.80
C MET A 1 -95.48 -16.61 -61.10
N ALA A 2 -94.42 -15.83 -61.29
CA ALA A 2 -93.17 -15.94 -60.54
C ALA A 2 -92.73 -14.50 -60.26
N GLU A 3 -92.80 -14.09 -58.99
CA GLU A 3 -92.31 -12.80 -58.51
C GLU A 3 -90.80 -12.89 -58.30
N GLU A 4 -90.02 -12.09 -59.03
CA GLU A 4 -88.60 -11.87 -58.73
C GLU A 4 -88.46 -10.89 -57.55
N ASN A 5 -87.93 -11.40 -56.44
CA ASN A 5 -87.64 -10.62 -55.24
C ASN A 5 -86.25 -9.97 -55.40
N LYS A 6 -86.19 -8.67 -55.74
CA LYS A 6 -84.92 -7.93 -55.82
C LYS A 6 -84.47 -7.46 -54.44
N MET A 7 -83.42 -8.09 -53.93
CA MET A 7 -82.72 -7.72 -52.70
C MET A 7 -81.85 -6.48 -52.95
N TYR A 8 -82.16 -5.36 -52.29
CA TYR A 8 -81.33 -4.15 -52.33
C TYR A 8 -80.30 -4.19 -51.19
N PHE A 9 -79.01 -4.35 -51.53
CA PHE A 9 -77.91 -4.15 -50.59
C PHE A 9 -77.67 -2.66 -50.37
N SER A 10 -77.88 -2.18 -49.14
CA SER A 10 -77.50 -0.83 -48.71
C SER A 10 -76.01 -0.82 -48.34
N TYR A 11 -75.20 -0.05 -49.08
CA TYR A 11 -73.81 0.22 -48.72
C TYR A 11 -73.77 1.34 -47.68
N SER A 12 -73.22 1.05 -46.49
CA SER A 12 -72.94 2.06 -45.48
C SER A 12 -71.86 3.02 -45.99
N ALA A 13 -72.20 4.30 -46.19
CA ALA A 13 -71.26 5.33 -46.59
C ALA A 13 -70.17 5.54 -45.54
N ASN A 14 -68.90 5.45 -45.93
CA ASN A 14 -67.76 5.74 -45.06
C ASN A 14 -67.75 7.22 -44.67
N LYS A 15 -67.67 7.49 -43.37
CA LYS A 15 -67.58 8.83 -42.79
C LYS A 15 -66.21 9.45 -43.13
N SER A 16 -66.19 10.41 -44.06
CA SER A 16 -64.98 11.15 -44.44
C SER A 16 -64.63 12.17 -43.34
N TYR A 17 -63.50 11.96 -42.67
CA TYR A 17 -62.95 12.94 -41.74
C TYR A 17 -62.25 14.05 -42.54
N ARG A 18 -62.66 15.30 -42.33
CA ARG A 18 -61.94 16.46 -42.87
C ARG A 18 -60.59 16.57 -42.16
N GLN A 19 -59.49 16.41 -42.89
CA GLN A 19 -58.16 16.70 -42.38
C GLN A 19 -58.02 18.21 -42.20
N THR A 20 -57.94 18.67 -40.95
CA THR A 20 -57.45 20.00 -40.63
C THR A 20 -55.92 19.94 -40.68
N GLY A 21 -55.33 20.54 -41.72
CA GLY A 21 -53.88 20.66 -41.82
C GLY A 21 -53.33 21.54 -40.70
N LEU A 22 -52.14 21.19 -40.19
CA LEU A 22 -51.39 22.02 -39.24
C LEU A 22 -50.83 23.24 -39.96
N ALA A 23 -50.76 24.38 -39.27
CA ALA A 23 -50.09 25.54 -39.82
C ALA A 23 -48.56 25.29 -39.85
N LEU A 24 -47.88 25.72 -40.91
CA LEU A 24 -46.42 25.58 -41.05
C LEU A 24 -45.67 26.12 -39.82
N ILE A 25 -46.17 27.22 -39.24
CA ILE A 25 -45.63 27.84 -38.04
C ILE A 25 -45.76 26.96 -36.78
N GLU A 26 -46.85 26.22 -36.62
CA GLU A 26 -47.03 25.31 -35.47
C GLU A 26 -46.02 24.16 -35.53
N LEU A 27 -45.74 23.66 -36.74
CA LEU A 27 -44.74 22.61 -36.95
C LEU A 27 -43.32 23.13 -36.68
N LEU A 28 -43.01 24.35 -37.13
CA LEU A 28 -41.73 25.00 -36.84
C LEU A 28 -41.53 25.24 -35.34
N VAL A 29 -42.55 25.75 -34.65
CA VAL A 29 -42.50 25.99 -33.19
C VAL A 29 -42.36 24.67 -32.42
N GLY A 30 -43.15 23.65 -32.77
CA GLY A 30 -43.06 22.33 -32.13
C GLY A 30 -41.69 21.68 -32.28
N LEU A 31 -41.08 21.80 -33.47
CA LEU A 31 -39.74 21.30 -33.74
C LEU A 31 -38.67 22.04 -32.93
N VAL A 32 -38.76 23.37 -32.85
CA VAL A 32 -37.82 24.18 -32.05
C VAL A 32 -37.90 23.79 -30.58
N VAL A 33 -39.11 23.67 -30.02
CA VAL A 33 -39.29 23.28 -28.61
C VAL A 33 -38.77 21.86 -28.35
N ALA A 34 -39.01 20.92 -29.26
CA ALA A 34 -38.49 19.55 -29.15
C ALA A 34 -36.95 19.51 -29.19
N LEU A 35 -36.31 20.29 -30.06
CA LEU A 35 -34.85 20.38 -30.13
C LEU A 35 -34.24 20.97 -28.85
N LEU A 36 -34.85 22.01 -28.29
CA LEU A 36 -34.42 22.60 -27.03
C LEU A 36 -34.52 21.59 -25.87
N ALA A 37 -35.62 20.84 -25.81
CA ALA A 37 -35.81 19.79 -24.81
C ALA A 37 -34.76 18.66 -24.95
N LEU A 38 -34.48 18.21 -26.17
CA LEU A 38 -33.46 17.19 -26.43
C LEU A 38 -32.06 17.66 -26.07
N ALA A 39 -31.71 18.92 -26.39
CA ALA A 39 -30.43 19.50 -26.03
C ALA A 39 -30.26 19.55 -24.50
N PHE A 40 -31.32 19.91 -23.77
CA PHE A 40 -31.29 19.92 -22.30
C PHE A 40 -31.06 18.51 -21.73
N ILE A 41 -31.82 17.52 -22.20
CA ILE A 41 -31.69 16.13 -21.75
C ILE A 41 -30.30 15.57 -22.07
N LEU A 42 -29.77 15.86 -23.26
CA LEU A 42 -28.43 15.42 -23.68
C LEU A 42 -27.34 15.98 -22.77
N ASN A 43 -27.44 17.26 -22.39
CA ASN A 43 -26.47 17.87 -21.46
C ASN A 43 -26.49 17.20 -20.08
N ILE A 44 -27.68 16.91 -19.55
CA ILE A 44 -27.80 16.15 -18.29
C ILE A 44 -27.18 14.77 -18.42
N TYR A 45 -27.46 14.07 -19.52
CA TYR A 45 -26.91 12.74 -19.76
C TYR A 45 -25.38 12.76 -19.89
N LEU A 46 -24.81 13.72 -20.61
CA LEU A 46 -23.35 13.89 -20.71
C LEU A 46 -22.72 14.21 -19.36
N SER A 47 -23.35 15.06 -18.55
CA SER A 47 -22.89 15.35 -17.18
C SER A 47 -22.93 14.10 -16.29
N ASN A 48 -23.98 13.28 -16.40
CA ASN A 48 -24.09 12.02 -15.67
C ASN A 48 -23.01 11.02 -16.10
N LEU A 49 -22.72 10.91 -17.41
CA LEU A 49 -21.66 10.04 -17.91
C LEU A 49 -20.28 10.44 -17.40
N ARG A 50 -19.97 11.75 -17.39
CA ARG A 50 -18.70 12.26 -16.85
C ARG A 50 -18.56 11.96 -15.37
N SER A 51 -19.57 12.31 -14.58
CA SER A 51 -19.59 12.05 -13.14
C SER A 51 -19.48 10.55 -12.80
N THR A 52 -20.12 9.69 -13.60
CA THR A 52 -20.01 8.23 -13.44
C THR A 52 -18.59 7.75 -13.75
N SER A 53 -17.97 8.29 -14.80
CA SER A 53 -16.59 7.98 -15.17
C SER A 53 -15.61 8.41 -14.07
N GLU A 54 -15.71 9.65 -13.60
CA GLU A 54 -14.88 10.19 -12.51
C GLU A 54 -15.02 9.34 -11.24
N THR A 55 -16.26 9.03 -10.84
CA THR A 55 -16.54 8.17 -9.68
C THR A 55 -15.92 6.78 -9.84
N ALA A 56 -16.00 6.20 -11.04
CA ALA A 56 -15.41 4.90 -11.32
C ALA A 56 -13.88 4.93 -11.25
N SER A 57 -13.25 5.97 -11.79
CA SER A 57 -11.80 6.13 -11.75
C SER A 57 -11.29 6.38 -10.33
N ALA A 58 -11.97 7.23 -9.55
CA ALA A 58 -11.65 7.47 -8.13
C ALA A 58 -11.80 6.19 -7.29
N SER A 59 -12.83 5.39 -7.56
CA SER A 59 -13.02 4.10 -6.86
C SER A 59 -11.92 3.08 -7.21
N ARG A 60 -11.41 3.10 -8.45
CA ARG A 60 -10.28 2.27 -8.85
C ARG A 60 -8.99 2.71 -8.16
N LEU A 61 -8.69 4.01 -8.17
CA LEU A 61 -7.54 4.56 -7.44
C LEU A 61 -7.57 4.19 -5.96
N ASP A 62 -8.72 4.35 -5.28
CA ASP A 62 -8.88 3.97 -3.88
C ASP A 62 -8.64 2.46 -3.66
N SER A 63 -9.14 1.60 -4.55
CA SER A 63 -8.89 0.16 -4.48
C SER A 63 -7.41 -0.19 -4.68
N ASP A 64 -6.76 0.43 -5.66
CA ASP A 64 -5.36 0.16 -6.01
C ASP A 64 -4.42 0.61 -4.89
N LEU A 65 -4.57 1.86 -4.39
CA LEU A 65 -3.75 2.36 -3.29
C LEU A 65 -3.99 1.60 -1.98
N ARG A 66 -5.22 1.16 -1.69
CA ARG A 66 -5.48 0.31 -0.51
C ARG A 66 -4.83 -1.06 -0.62
N SER A 67 -4.77 -1.63 -1.82
CA SER A 67 -4.07 -2.90 -2.07
C SER A 67 -2.56 -2.74 -1.80
N VAL A 68 -1.97 -1.67 -2.35
CA VAL A 68 -0.55 -1.31 -2.12
C VAL A 68 -0.28 -1.08 -0.64
N MET A 69 -1.09 -0.25 0.03
CA MET A 69 -0.97 0.02 1.46
C MET A 69 -1.10 -1.26 2.30
N THR A 70 -2.05 -2.15 1.97
CA THR A 70 -2.21 -3.43 2.67
C THR A 70 -0.97 -4.31 2.53
N TYR A 71 -0.39 -4.36 1.33
CA TYR A 71 0.86 -5.07 1.09
C TYR A 71 1.99 -4.50 1.95
N MET A 72 2.17 -3.17 1.95
CA MET A 72 3.21 -2.51 2.75
C MET A 72 3.02 -2.79 4.26
N VAL A 73 1.80 -2.65 4.77
CA VAL A 73 1.48 -2.93 6.18
C VAL A 73 1.82 -4.36 6.56
N GLU A 74 1.39 -5.36 5.79
CA GLU A 74 1.61 -6.76 6.14
C GLU A 74 3.08 -7.17 6.03
N GLU A 75 3.83 -6.66 5.04
CA GLU A 75 5.26 -6.97 4.92
C GLU A 75 6.08 -6.26 6.00
N THR A 76 5.81 -4.97 6.27
CA THR A 76 6.49 -4.22 7.35
C THR A 76 6.21 -4.83 8.73
N ARG A 77 4.99 -5.34 8.99
CA ARG A 77 4.66 -6.04 10.25
C ARG A 77 5.55 -7.25 10.53
N ARG A 78 6.04 -7.89 9.47
CA ARG A 78 6.84 -9.13 9.53
C ARG A 78 8.33 -8.89 9.67
N ALA A 79 8.78 -7.64 9.57
CA ALA A 79 10.18 -7.28 9.76
C ALA A 79 10.75 -7.87 11.06
N GLY A 80 11.91 -8.51 10.95
CA GLY A 80 12.61 -9.16 12.05
C GLY A 80 12.04 -10.51 12.49
N TYR A 81 11.02 -11.06 11.81
CA TYR A 81 10.55 -12.41 12.12
C TYR A 81 11.68 -13.44 11.94
N TRP A 82 11.78 -14.38 12.88
CA TRP A 82 12.82 -15.40 12.94
C TRP A 82 12.24 -16.74 13.38
N TYR A 83 12.44 -17.77 12.56
CA TYR A 83 11.88 -19.10 12.80
C TYR A 83 12.48 -19.77 14.03
N ASN A 84 13.79 -19.68 14.24
CA ASN A 84 14.48 -20.26 15.41
C ASN A 84 14.33 -19.41 16.68
N SER A 85 13.30 -18.56 16.78
CA SER A 85 12.98 -17.84 18.02
C SER A 85 12.60 -18.80 19.17
N VAL A 86 12.21 -20.02 18.83
CA VAL A 86 11.98 -21.13 19.74
C VAL A 86 12.69 -22.35 19.16
N ASP A 87 13.65 -22.91 19.90
CA ASP A 87 14.29 -24.18 19.56
C ASP A 87 13.56 -25.32 20.31
N GLU A 88 13.01 -26.27 19.56
CA GLU A 88 12.42 -27.49 20.08
C GLU A 88 13.35 -28.67 19.78
N SER A 89 14.43 -28.77 20.54
CA SER A 89 15.38 -29.88 20.45
C SER A 89 15.30 -30.77 21.68
N GLY A 90 15.25 -32.09 21.49
CA GLY A 90 15.34 -33.06 22.58
C GLY A 90 14.17 -33.10 23.59
N GLY A 91 13.03 -32.48 23.28
CA GLY A 91 11.87 -32.43 24.18
C GLY A 91 11.91 -31.30 25.22
N THR A 92 12.87 -30.38 25.09
CA THR A 92 12.92 -29.10 25.80
C THR A 92 12.62 -27.97 24.83
N THR A 93 11.78 -27.03 25.24
CA THR A 93 11.53 -25.79 24.51
C THR A 93 12.48 -24.74 25.07
N GLU A 94 13.53 -24.41 24.32
CA GLU A 94 14.44 -23.33 24.65
C GLU A 94 14.05 -22.09 23.85
N ILE A 95 13.94 -20.93 24.52
CA ILE A 95 13.72 -19.66 23.84
C ILE A 95 15.10 -19.14 23.47
N ALA A 96 15.35 -18.98 22.17
CA ALA A 96 16.60 -18.40 21.71
C ALA A 96 16.73 -16.96 22.24
N ASP A 97 17.94 -16.55 22.63
CA ASP A 97 18.15 -15.17 23.09
C ASP A 97 17.78 -14.21 21.95
N PRO A 98 16.82 -13.28 22.12
CA PRO A 98 16.42 -12.37 21.05
C PRO A 98 17.56 -11.50 20.50
N LYS A 99 18.67 -11.35 21.24
CA LYS A 99 19.89 -10.71 20.73
C LYS A 99 20.49 -11.48 19.54
N CYS A 100 20.26 -12.80 19.48
CA CYS A 100 20.75 -13.70 18.45
C CYS A 100 19.83 -13.79 17.23
N ASN A 101 18.87 -12.86 17.08
CA ASN A 101 18.06 -12.80 15.87
C ASN A 101 18.86 -12.13 14.74
N PRO A 102 19.27 -12.88 13.68
CA PRO A 102 20.08 -12.32 12.60
C PRO A 102 19.31 -11.31 11.73
N PHE A 103 17.99 -11.21 11.89
CA PHE A 103 17.11 -10.31 11.13
C PHE A 103 16.86 -8.97 11.83
N THR A 104 17.41 -8.75 13.03
CA THR A 104 17.28 -7.49 13.77
C THR A 104 18.58 -6.93 14.32
N VAL A 105 19.70 -7.25 13.67
CA VAL A 105 21.02 -6.84 14.13
C VAL A 105 21.16 -5.31 14.13
N TYR A 106 21.56 -4.79 15.29
CA TYR A 106 21.89 -3.38 15.47
C TYR A 106 23.41 -3.22 15.47
N SER A 107 23.93 -2.22 14.76
CA SER A 107 25.32 -2.15 14.26
C SER A 107 26.44 -2.05 15.30
N ASN A 108 26.12 -1.93 16.59
CA ASN A 108 27.07 -1.81 17.69
C ASN A 108 26.96 -2.93 18.73
N ASP A 109 25.95 -3.81 18.62
CA ASP A 109 25.87 -5.07 19.36
C ASP A 109 26.51 -6.15 18.48
N LEU A 110 27.83 -6.01 18.21
CA LEU A 110 28.56 -6.90 17.31
C LEU A 110 29.10 -8.17 18.02
N ASP A 111 28.77 -8.36 19.30
CA ASP A 111 29.18 -9.56 20.03
C ASP A 111 28.09 -10.65 19.98
N PHE A 112 27.98 -11.27 18.81
CA PHE A 112 27.17 -12.47 18.59
C PHE A 112 27.93 -13.76 18.92
N THR A 113 29.07 -13.69 19.61
CA THR A 113 29.89 -14.88 19.89
C THR A 113 29.23 -15.84 20.88
N ASP A 114 28.31 -15.33 21.71
CA ASP A 114 27.47 -16.13 22.62
C ASP A 114 26.27 -16.78 21.93
N CYS A 115 26.01 -16.49 20.66
CA CYS A 115 24.91 -17.10 19.92
C CYS A 115 25.27 -18.52 19.48
N ASP A 116 24.34 -19.46 19.60
CA ASP A 116 24.50 -20.83 19.11
C ASP A 116 23.42 -21.15 18.05
N PRO A 117 23.79 -21.39 16.78
CA PRO A 117 25.14 -21.24 16.24
C PRO A 117 25.58 -19.77 16.17
N ALA A 118 26.89 -19.54 16.17
CA ALA A 118 27.45 -18.20 16.02
C ALA A 118 26.98 -17.56 14.70
N ILE A 119 26.50 -16.32 14.77
CA ILE A 119 25.90 -15.62 13.63
C ILE A 119 27.04 -15.01 12.79
N ALA A 120 27.29 -15.59 11.63
CA ALA A 120 28.31 -15.09 10.69
C ALA A 120 27.76 -14.08 9.66
N THR A 121 26.45 -14.06 9.46
CA THR A 121 25.76 -13.21 8.48
C THR A 121 24.55 -12.57 9.14
N TYR A 122 24.39 -11.27 8.98
CA TYR A 122 23.36 -10.49 9.65
C TYR A 122 22.69 -9.49 8.71
N GLY A 123 21.42 -9.27 8.99
CA GLY A 123 20.48 -8.55 8.16
C GLY A 123 20.47 -7.07 8.48
N THR A 124 19.86 -6.30 7.58
CA THR A 124 19.51 -4.93 7.90
C THR A 124 18.38 -4.97 8.93
N ASN A 125 18.59 -4.31 10.07
CA ASN A 125 17.47 -3.91 10.91
C ASN A 125 16.48 -3.09 10.08
N LEU A 126 15.20 -3.07 10.47
CA LEU A 126 14.23 -2.17 9.82
C LEU A 126 14.78 -0.74 9.84
N ALA A 127 15.00 -0.19 8.65
CA ALA A 127 15.66 1.10 8.45
C ALA A 127 14.88 1.92 7.42
N VAL A 128 14.66 3.18 7.75
CA VAL A 128 14.12 4.18 6.83
C VAL A 128 15.27 5.00 6.27
N SER A 129 15.22 5.26 4.96
CA SER A 129 16.17 6.12 4.26
C SER A 129 15.59 6.50 2.90
N LYS A 130 16.44 6.71 1.90
CA LYS A 130 16.06 7.04 0.53
C LYS A 130 16.98 6.40 -0.49
N LYS A 131 16.49 6.28 -1.72
CA LYS A 131 17.34 6.09 -2.89
C LYS A 131 17.96 7.45 -3.26
N THR A 132 19.19 7.42 -3.74
CA THR A 132 19.91 8.64 -4.14
C THR A 132 19.13 9.37 -5.23
N GLY A 133 18.79 10.64 -4.97
CA GLY A 133 18.03 11.49 -5.89
C GLY A 133 16.52 11.53 -5.61
N GLU A 134 16.01 10.72 -4.69
CA GLU A 134 14.60 10.76 -4.26
C GLU A 134 14.44 11.56 -2.96
N GLU A 135 13.18 11.78 -2.55
CA GLU A 135 12.81 12.43 -1.29
C GLU A 135 13.29 11.65 -0.06
N ASP A 136 13.50 12.36 1.05
CA ASP A 136 13.85 11.74 2.33
C ASP A 136 12.73 10.82 2.82
N ASP A 137 13.10 9.79 3.58
CA ASP A 137 12.19 8.82 4.18
C ASP A 137 11.24 8.11 3.21
N SER A 138 11.56 8.13 1.90
CA SER A 138 10.78 7.51 0.82
C SER A 138 11.06 6.03 0.60
N CYS A 139 11.92 5.44 1.43
CA CYS A 139 12.30 4.04 1.33
C CYS A 139 12.47 3.41 2.71
N ILE A 140 11.96 2.19 2.84
CA ILE A 140 12.14 1.33 3.99
C ILE A 140 12.77 0.00 3.56
N THR A 141 13.78 -0.45 4.27
CA THR A 141 14.36 -1.79 4.10
C THR A 141 14.32 -2.55 5.41
N PHE A 142 14.17 -3.88 5.31
CA PHE A 142 14.08 -4.76 6.45
C PHE A 142 14.39 -6.19 6.02
N THR A 143 14.66 -7.05 6.99
CA THR A 143 14.87 -8.48 6.75
C THR A 143 13.89 -9.29 7.58
N TYR A 144 13.51 -10.47 7.10
CA TYR A 144 12.76 -11.45 7.88
C TYR A 144 12.90 -12.85 7.28
N ASP A 145 12.78 -13.85 8.13
CA ASP A 145 12.89 -15.27 7.80
C ASP A 145 11.63 -15.76 7.08
N ARG A 146 11.66 -15.77 5.75
CA ARG A 146 10.55 -16.33 4.95
C ARG A 146 10.86 -17.75 4.51
N GLY A 147 12.13 -17.97 4.19
CA GLY A 147 12.59 -19.15 3.52
C GLY A 147 13.64 -18.85 2.46
N ARG A 148 14.18 -19.94 1.93
CA ARG A 148 15.39 -19.94 1.12
C ARG A 148 15.12 -19.94 -0.39
N SER A 149 16.15 -19.61 -1.16
CA SER A 149 16.12 -19.77 -2.62
C SER A 149 15.78 -21.21 -3.01
N GLY A 150 14.63 -21.40 -3.68
CA GLY A 150 14.10 -22.71 -4.07
C GLY A 150 12.99 -23.26 -3.16
N ASP A 151 12.78 -22.66 -1.99
CA ASP A 151 11.67 -22.97 -1.07
C ASP A 151 11.26 -21.71 -0.27
N PRO A 152 10.62 -20.73 -0.94
CA PRO A 152 10.42 -19.36 -0.43
C PRO A 152 9.39 -19.22 0.69
N ASP A 153 8.76 -20.32 1.11
CA ASP A 153 7.79 -20.37 2.22
C ASP A 153 8.23 -21.37 3.31
N ASN A 154 9.51 -21.72 3.34
CA ASN A 154 10.11 -22.63 4.32
C ASN A 154 11.25 -21.93 5.08
N PRO A 155 10.92 -21.23 6.18
CA PRO A 155 11.92 -20.51 6.97
C PRO A 155 12.85 -21.50 7.70
N ASP A 156 14.14 -21.15 7.81
CA ASP A 156 15.17 -22.04 8.33
C ASP A 156 16.02 -21.43 9.46
N GLY A 157 15.66 -20.22 9.91
CA GLY A 157 16.36 -19.51 10.96
C GLY A 157 17.66 -18.86 10.52
N THR A 158 18.07 -19.01 9.26
CA THR A 158 19.35 -18.53 8.73
C THR A 158 19.12 -17.48 7.67
N LEU A 159 19.68 -16.28 7.88
CA LEU A 159 19.54 -15.20 6.92
C LEU A 159 20.14 -15.53 5.54
N GLN A 160 19.30 -15.44 4.51
CA GLN A 160 19.65 -15.61 3.11
C GLN A 160 19.83 -14.26 2.42
N THR A 161 21.08 -13.90 2.12
CA THR A 161 21.43 -12.60 1.50
C THR A 161 20.92 -12.39 0.08
N SER A 162 20.34 -13.42 -0.53
CA SER A 162 19.78 -13.37 -1.87
C SER A 162 18.25 -13.32 -1.92
N SER A 163 17.54 -13.54 -0.81
CA SER A 163 16.08 -13.69 -0.81
C SER A 163 15.35 -13.10 0.39
N GLU A 164 16.06 -12.70 1.46
CA GLU A 164 15.43 -12.27 2.72
C GLU A 164 15.71 -10.80 3.07
N TYR A 165 16.17 -10.05 2.08
CA TYR A 165 16.33 -8.60 2.16
C TYR A 165 15.20 -7.92 1.40
N TYR A 166 14.27 -7.35 2.13
CA TYR A 166 13.08 -6.72 1.59
C TYR A 166 13.22 -5.21 1.59
N GLY A 167 12.58 -4.58 0.62
CA GLY A 167 12.54 -3.13 0.50
C GLY A 167 11.24 -2.67 -0.12
N ILE A 168 10.78 -1.51 0.30
CA ILE A 168 9.69 -0.76 -0.34
C ILE A 168 10.20 0.66 -0.51
N ARG A 169 10.05 1.22 -1.70
CA ARG A 169 10.46 2.60 -1.97
C ARG A 169 9.55 3.28 -2.97
N ARG A 170 9.54 4.61 -2.95
CA ARG A 170 9.08 5.43 -4.07
C ARG A 170 10.27 5.82 -4.92
N VAL A 171 10.09 5.78 -6.23
CA VAL A 171 11.02 6.35 -7.21
C VAL A 171 10.26 7.11 -8.27
N GLU A 172 10.86 8.15 -8.81
CA GLU A 172 10.37 8.78 -10.04
C GLU A 172 10.96 8.12 -11.29
N ASN A 173 10.11 7.95 -12.30
CA ASN A 173 10.55 7.48 -13.61
C ASN A 173 11.00 8.65 -14.50
N GLY A 174 11.35 8.37 -15.75
CA GLY A 174 11.83 9.40 -16.68
C GLY A 174 10.79 10.43 -17.14
N ASP A 175 9.51 10.23 -16.79
CA ASP A 175 8.39 11.13 -17.10
C ASP A 175 7.89 11.86 -15.84
N ASP A 176 8.70 11.92 -14.77
CA ASP A 176 8.37 12.51 -13.46
C ASP A 176 7.16 11.85 -12.75
N ILE A 177 6.85 10.59 -13.08
CA ILE A 177 5.78 9.82 -12.44
C ILE A 177 6.36 8.99 -11.30
N GLY A 178 5.80 9.13 -10.11
CA GLY A 178 6.18 8.35 -8.95
C GLY A 178 5.63 6.92 -8.98
N ILE A 179 6.47 5.97 -8.57
CA ILE A 179 6.18 4.53 -8.59
C ILE A 179 6.58 3.95 -7.24
N VAL A 180 5.68 3.16 -6.64
CA VAL A 180 6.06 2.28 -5.53
C VAL A 180 6.73 1.04 -6.11
N GLU A 181 7.96 0.79 -5.72
CA GLU A 181 8.70 -0.42 -6.03
C GLU A 181 8.91 -1.27 -4.77
N ILE A 182 8.99 -2.57 -4.98
CA ILE A 182 9.31 -3.55 -3.95
C ILE A 182 10.55 -4.36 -4.32
N SER A 183 11.26 -4.86 -3.32
CA SER A 183 12.38 -5.76 -3.49
C SER A 183 12.32 -6.93 -2.51
N LYS A 184 12.90 -8.06 -2.93
CA LYS A 184 13.14 -9.26 -2.12
C LYS A 184 14.63 -9.63 -2.07
N ASN A 185 15.49 -8.75 -2.57
CA ASN A 185 16.94 -8.92 -2.53
C ASN A 185 17.63 -7.55 -2.54
N SER A 186 17.27 -6.70 -1.58
CA SER A 186 17.80 -5.35 -1.49
C SER A 186 18.24 -5.02 -0.06
N PRO A 187 19.55 -4.98 0.21
CA PRO A 187 20.05 -4.64 1.54
C PRO A 187 19.90 -3.16 1.89
N ASN A 188 19.73 -2.30 0.88
CA ASN A 188 19.55 -0.86 1.03
C ASN A 188 18.82 -0.28 -0.18
N CYS A 189 18.30 0.93 -0.03
CA CYS A 189 17.50 1.63 -1.03
C CYS A 189 18.20 1.93 -2.37
N ASN A 190 19.53 1.74 -2.47
CA ASN A 190 20.32 2.05 -3.67
C ASN A 190 20.73 0.81 -4.47
N SER A 191 20.52 -0.40 -3.95
CA SER A 191 21.00 -1.64 -4.55
C SER A 191 19.94 -2.75 -4.51
N GLY A 192 20.22 -3.87 -5.18
CA GLY A 192 19.28 -4.98 -5.31
C GLY A 192 18.38 -4.89 -6.55
N THR A 193 17.45 -5.83 -6.66
CA THR A 193 16.49 -5.91 -7.77
C THR A 193 15.15 -5.41 -7.31
N TRP A 194 14.62 -4.40 -7.99
CA TRP A 194 13.36 -3.75 -7.68
C TRP A 194 12.32 -4.08 -8.75
N THR A 195 11.06 -4.11 -8.35
CA THR A 195 9.93 -4.38 -9.24
C THR A 195 8.79 -3.44 -8.88
N GLU A 196 8.16 -2.89 -9.91
CA GLU A 196 7.02 -1.99 -9.78
C GLU A 196 5.84 -2.71 -9.11
N LEU A 197 5.29 -2.09 -8.07
CA LEU A 197 4.07 -2.53 -7.39
C LEU A 197 2.85 -1.74 -7.90
N THR A 198 3.07 -0.47 -8.30
CA THR A 198 2.05 0.41 -8.91
C THR A 198 2.26 0.50 -10.41
N ASN A 199 1.18 0.74 -11.15
CA ASN A 199 1.26 0.92 -12.61
C ASN A 199 1.40 2.42 -12.97
N PRO A 200 2.56 2.88 -13.50
CA PRO A 200 2.80 4.28 -13.87
C PRO A 200 2.00 4.74 -15.10
N GLU A 201 1.24 3.87 -15.76
CA GLU A 201 0.29 4.26 -16.80
C GLU A 201 -1.06 4.72 -16.25
N VAL A 202 -1.36 4.41 -14.98
CA VAL A 202 -2.68 4.62 -14.38
C VAL A 202 -2.60 5.56 -13.17
N VAL A 203 -1.59 5.41 -12.32
CA VAL A 203 -1.46 6.13 -11.06
C VAL A 203 -0.09 6.79 -11.00
N ASP A 204 -0.07 8.04 -10.55
CA ASP A 204 1.13 8.75 -10.13
C ASP A 204 1.18 8.77 -8.60
N ILE A 205 2.29 8.29 -8.02
CA ILE A 205 2.49 8.30 -6.58
C ILE A 205 3.20 9.59 -6.23
N THR A 206 2.49 10.55 -5.65
CA THR A 206 3.02 11.87 -5.34
C THR A 206 3.80 11.87 -4.02
N GLU A 207 3.41 11.01 -3.06
CA GLU A 207 4.12 10.86 -1.79
C GLU A 207 4.16 9.39 -1.34
N LEU A 208 5.33 8.99 -0.84
CA LEU A 208 5.46 7.83 0.03
C LEU A 208 6.48 8.20 1.11
N THR A 209 6.06 8.19 2.36
CA THR A 209 6.95 8.47 3.49
C THR A 209 6.79 7.42 4.59
N PHE A 210 7.90 7.10 5.24
CA PHE A 210 7.97 6.18 6.37
C PHE A 210 8.52 6.91 7.59
N ASP A 211 7.75 6.98 8.66
CA ASP A 211 8.17 7.65 9.90
C ASP A 211 8.34 6.64 11.05
N LEU A 212 9.46 6.74 11.75
CA LEU A 212 9.80 5.94 12.93
C LEU A 212 9.75 6.73 14.23
N SER A 213 9.25 7.97 14.22
CA SER A 213 9.19 8.87 15.39
C SER A 213 8.46 8.25 16.60
N ASP A 214 7.42 7.46 16.33
CA ASP A 214 6.63 6.74 17.34
C ASP A 214 7.29 5.45 17.86
N THR A 215 8.46 5.07 17.34
CA THR A 215 9.25 3.94 17.87
C THR A 215 9.69 4.24 19.28
N VAL A 216 9.65 3.24 20.16
CA VAL A 216 9.99 3.38 21.58
C VAL A 216 11.04 2.35 21.98
N CYS A 217 12.07 2.79 22.69
CA CYS A 217 13.07 1.95 23.33
C CYS A 217 12.92 2.02 24.84
N THR A 218 13.04 0.89 25.52
CA THR A 218 12.92 0.80 26.98
C THR A 218 14.10 0.03 27.54
N ASP A 219 14.78 0.61 28.53
CA ASP A 219 15.77 -0.08 29.36
C ASP A 219 15.03 -0.93 30.40
N VAL A 220 15.13 -2.26 30.25
CA VAL A 220 14.44 -3.21 31.14
C VAL A 220 15.23 -3.55 32.40
N ASN A 221 16.46 -3.05 32.53
CA ASN A 221 17.27 -3.23 33.73
C ASN A 221 16.92 -2.22 34.82
N THR A 222 16.13 -1.18 34.51
CA THR A 222 15.71 -0.14 35.45
C THR A 222 14.19 -0.04 35.53
N SER A 223 13.68 0.35 36.71
CA SER A 223 12.24 0.54 36.97
C SER A 223 11.80 2.01 36.96
N SER A 224 12.63 2.92 36.43
CA SER A 224 12.37 4.36 36.41
C SER A 224 11.55 4.78 35.19
N ALA A 225 10.59 5.69 35.31
CA ALA A 225 9.84 6.25 34.17
C ALA A 225 10.70 7.02 33.15
N THR A 226 11.96 7.35 33.49
CA THR A 226 12.95 7.96 32.59
C THR A 226 13.72 6.94 31.75
N ASN A 227 13.40 5.65 31.88
CA ASN A 227 14.05 4.54 31.20
C ASN A 227 13.55 4.31 29.77
N THR A 228 12.89 5.30 29.17
CA THR A 228 12.27 5.19 27.84
C THR A 228 12.77 6.30 26.93
N LYS A 229 13.10 5.95 25.68
CA LYS A 229 13.51 6.84 24.60
C LYS A 229 12.59 6.64 23.39
N SER A 230 12.46 7.65 22.54
CA SER A 230 11.57 7.63 21.37
C SER A 230 12.33 7.96 20.09
N GLY A 231 11.79 7.53 18.94
CA GLY A 231 12.37 7.69 17.61
C GLY A 231 13.06 6.44 17.08
N GLY A 232 13.24 6.37 15.75
CA GLY A 232 13.81 5.19 15.09
C GLY A 232 15.22 4.80 15.57
N ASN A 233 16.00 5.79 16.02
CA ASN A 233 17.36 5.60 16.54
C ASN A 233 17.43 5.54 18.08
N CYS A 234 16.31 5.33 18.79
CA CYS A 234 16.27 5.39 20.24
C CYS A 234 17.22 4.43 20.98
N ILE A 235 17.77 3.40 20.33
CA ILE A 235 18.83 2.55 20.89
C ILE A 235 20.16 3.33 20.98
N GLN A 236 20.49 4.12 19.96
CA GLN A 236 21.69 4.97 19.94
C GLN A 236 21.72 5.95 21.11
N ASP A 237 20.56 6.51 21.47
CA ASP A 237 20.42 7.41 22.61
C ASP A 237 20.87 6.80 23.94
N TYR A 238 20.80 5.48 24.11
CA TYR A 238 21.33 4.79 25.30
C TYR A 238 22.84 4.56 25.21
N LEU A 239 23.33 4.23 24.02
CA LEU A 239 24.74 3.96 23.76
C LEU A 239 25.60 5.23 23.91
N ASP A 240 25.04 6.40 23.62
CA ASP A 240 25.71 7.68 23.84
C ASP A 240 25.97 7.95 25.34
N VAL A 241 25.34 7.19 26.25
CA VAL A 241 25.51 7.25 27.71
C VAL A 241 26.34 6.05 28.25
N SER A 242 27.02 5.32 27.37
CA SER A 242 27.61 3.97 27.55
C SER A 242 28.35 3.64 28.86
N PRO A 243 29.13 4.50 29.55
CA PRO A 243 29.78 4.04 30.78
C PRO A 243 28.79 3.78 31.93
N ALA A 244 27.61 4.40 31.92
CA ALA A 244 26.63 4.28 33.01
C ALA A 244 25.68 3.10 32.87
N LEU A 245 25.63 2.47 31.69
CA LEU A 245 24.59 1.49 31.31
C LEU A 245 25.18 0.18 30.74
N SER A 246 26.48 -0.08 30.92
CA SER A 246 27.11 -1.33 30.49
C SER A 246 26.33 -2.54 31.03
N GLU A 247 26.11 -3.53 30.16
CA GLU A 247 25.30 -4.74 30.39
C GLU A 247 23.78 -4.55 30.46
N HIS A 248 23.25 -3.34 30.25
CA HIS A 248 21.80 -3.12 30.20
C HIS A 248 21.18 -3.69 28.91
N ARG A 249 19.95 -4.19 29.01
CA ARG A 249 19.15 -4.68 27.89
C ARG A 249 18.13 -3.61 27.52
N ILE A 250 18.16 -3.22 26.24
CA ILE A 250 17.21 -2.27 25.66
C ILE A 250 16.25 -3.05 24.76
N VAL A 251 14.95 -2.88 24.98
CA VAL A 251 13.90 -3.45 24.12
C VAL A 251 13.33 -2.33 23.25
N GLN A 252 13.41 -2.49 21.93
CA GLN A 252 12.84 -1.57 20.96
C GLN A 252 11.52 -2.11 20.39
N ASN A 253 10.45 -1.34 20.58
CA ASN A 253 9.15 -1.54 19.96
C ASN A 253 9.01 -0.59 18.77
N LYS A 254 9.17 -1.12 17.55
CA LYS A 254 9.13 -0.30 16.34
C LYS A 254 7.70 -0.01 15.90
N VAL A 255 7.47 1.26 15.61
CA VAL A 255 6.23 1.76 15.02
C VAL A 255 6.61 2.51 13.76
N VAL A 256 5.99 2.12 12.64
CA VAL A 256 6.17 2.74 11.34
C VAL A 256 4.86 3.41 10.94
N SER A 257 4.86 4.73 10.81
CA SER A 257 3.75 5.46 10.20
C SER A 257 4.04 5.60 8.71
N ILE A 258 3.13 5.09 7.87
CA ILE A 258 3.25 5.08 6.41
C ILE A 258 2.23 6.05 5.86
N THR A 259 2.69 7.04 5.10
CA THR A 259 1.83 7.92 4.30
C THR A 259 2.02 7.56 2.83
N LEU A 260 0.93 7.31 2.13
CA LEU A 260 0.90 7.07 0.69
C LEU A 260 -0.10 8.03 0.06
N GLU A 261 0.38 8.88 -0.83
CA GLU A 261 -0.45 9.73 -1.67
C GLU A 261 -0.26 9.35 -3.14
N GLY A 262 -1.38 9.31 -3.87
CA GLY A 262 -1.33 9.17 -5.31
C GLY A 262 -2.56 9.74 -5.98
N GLU A 263 -2.41 10.00 -7.26
CA GLU A 263 -3.42 10.58 -8.14
C GLU A 263 -3.51 9.81 -9.46
N LEU A 264 -4.59 10.03 -10.21
CA LEU A 264 -4.70 9.44 -11.53
C LEU A 264 -3.74 10.13 -12.51
N LYS A 265 -3.09 9.32 -13.34
CA LYS A 265 -2.23 9.86 -14.39
C LYS A 265 -3.04 10.75 -15.34
N GLY A 266 -2.70 12.04 -15.34
CA GLY A 266 -3.32 13.05 -16.20
C GLY A 266 -4.61 13.68 -15.66
N ASP A 267 -4.97 13.40 -14.39
CA ASP A 267 -6.10 14.02 -13.68
C ASP A 267 -5.77 14.15 -12.18
N ASP A 268 -5.13 15.25 -11.82
CA ASP A 268 -4.68 15.59 -10.45
C ASP A 268 -5.85 15.96 -9.52
N GLU A 269 -7.04 16.24 -10.06
CA GLU A 269 -8.26 16.43 -9.25
C GLU A 269 -8.72 15.12 -8.59
N VAL A 270 -8.31 13.96 -9.14
CA VAL A 270 -8.61 12.64 -8.60
C VAL A 270 -7.41 12.09 -7.84
N SER A 271 -7.30 12.48 -6.58
CA SER A 271 -6.23 12.06 -5.68
C SER A 271 -6.73 11.32 -4.44
N LYS A 272 -5.81 10.65 -3.76
CA LYS A 272 -6.09 9.89 -2.55
C LYS A 272 -4.86 9.80 -1.65
N ILE A 273 -5.08 10.13 -0.37
CA ILE A 273 -4.11 9.93 0.71
C ILE A 273 -4.56 8.75 1.58
N LEU A 274 -3.62 7.90 1.94
CA LEU A 274 -3.77 6.82 2.92
C LEU A 274 -2.67 6.92 3.96
N GLU A 275 -3.06 6.88 5.23
CA GLU A 275 -2.14 6.83 6.36
C GLU A 275 -2.38 5.53 7.13
N GLN A 276 -1.31 4.81 7.47
CA GLN A 276 -1.37 3.62 8.32
C GLN A 276 -0.23 3.59 9.31
N THR A 277 -0.55 3.27 10.57
CA THR A 277 0.45 3.02 11.60
C THR A 277 0.64 1.52 11.81
N VAL A 278 1.88 1.07 11.74
CA VAL A 278 2.27 -0.32 11.79
C VAL A 278 3.14 -0.58 13.01
N ASN A 279 2.65 -1.38 13.95
CA ASN A 279 3.48 -1.95 14.99
C ASN A 279 4.17 -3.22 14.45
N VAL A 280 5.50 -3.23 14.46
CA VAL A 280 6.30 -4.39 14.02
C VAL A 280 6.22 -5.48 15.07
N ARG A 281 5.91 -6.71 14.66
CA ARG A 281 5.65 -7.81 15.61
C ARG A 281 6.91 -8.21 16.37
N ASN A 282 8.07 -8.19 15.71
CA ASN A 282 9.34 -8.53 16.34
C ASN A 282 9.94 -7.32 17.06
N ARG A 283 10.06 -7.41 18.38
CA ARG A 283 10.76 -6.40 19.20
C ARG A 283 12.24 -6.70 19.17
N THR A 284 13.04 -5.70 18.79
CA THR A 284 14.50 -5.83 18.82
C THR A 284 14.98 -5.74 20.26
N VAL A 285 15.95 -6.57 20.63
CA VAL A 285 16.63 -6.50 21.92
C VAL A 285 18.10 -6.26 21.66
N ALA A 286 18.66 -5.21 22.25
CA ALA A 286 20.07 -4.88 22.17
C ALA A 286 20.69 -4.90 23.57
N LYS A 287 21.94 -5.35 23.67
CA LYS A 287 22.74 -5.24 24.90
C LYS A 287 23.71 -4.07 24.77
N ILE A 288 23.75 -3.21 25.78
CA ILE A 288 24.74 -2.13 25.85
C ILE A 288 26.07 -2.74 26.31
N PRO A 289 27.18 -2.58 25.57
CA PRO A 289 28.50 -3.06 25.98
C PRO A 289 29.04 -2.32 27.22
#